data_AF-A0A1W9L957-F1
#
_entry.id   AF-A0A1W9L957-F1
#
_cell.length_a   1.000
_cell.length_b   1.000
_cell.length_c   1.000
_cell.angle_alpha   90.00
_cell.angle_beta   90.00
_cell.angle_gamma   90.00
#
_symmetry.space_group_name_H-M   'P 1'
#
loop_
_entity.id
_entity.type
_entity.pdbx_description
1 polymer ?
#
loop_
_entity_poly.entity_id
_entity_poly.type
_entity_poly.pdbx_seq_one_letter_code
_entity_poly.pdbx_strand_id
1 'polypeptide(L)'
;MNKLTITVLMTGLLVACATTPNSQGPSIGHGLSTAATGFAHLLLSPLQIAAGLLEGITSVPYYLATDIRTLNEGLANAHAKITLDDTYQSVYGKPLAEVSNDGNMGTVFRRMKDASQFFQTVLKQYGVRDSQRYFLTSIDTANDQGYTLFAVIYRLVDSVQVIDKYDRSPRDLTVADRLFYEPFAQDAQGRVLDKVIDWAGLPRESIETQKAQAILITLAANAVVSGKQSPDYWDIEKRWAAGDFRTIVTQRTNYMQGRLGL
;
A
#
# COMPACT_ATOMS: atom_id res chain seq x y z
N MET A 1 -0.26 53.49 56.99
CA MET A 1 -0.36 54.93 56.64
C MET A 1 1.04 55.52 56.69
N ASN A 2 1.43 56.26 55.64
CA ASN A 2 2.71 56.95 55.39
C ASN A 2 3.93 56.09 55.03
N LYS A 3 4.40 56.20 53.77
CA LYS A 3 5.61 56.95 53.32
C LYS A 3 5.83 56.65 51.82
N LEU A 4 5.82 57.64 50.92
CA LEU A 4 7.00 58.39 50.41
C LEU A 4 8.02 57.43 49.73
N THR A 5 8.55 57.60 48.51
CA THR A 5 8.73 58.76 47.62
C THR A 5 9.28 58.28 46.27
N ILE A 6 8.92 59.02 45.23
CA ILE A 6 9.56 59.32 43.92
C ILE A 6 11.06 58.92 43.76
N THR A 7 11.47 58.47 42.56
CA THR A 7 12.47 59.14 41.68
C THR A 7 12.65 58.40 40.34
N VAL A 8 12.49 59.16 39.25
CA VAL A 8 12.85 58.84 37.87
C VAL A 8 14.37 58.95 37.71
N LEU A 9 15.02 58.00 37.03
CA LEU A 9 16.29 58.31 36.37
C LEU A 9 16.46 57.48 35.09
N MET A 10 16.59 58.21 33.99
CA MET A 10 16.86 57.77 32.64
C MET A 10 18.31 58.18 32.32
N THR A 11 19.19 57.24 31.98
CA THR A 11 20.44 57.41 31.20
C THR A 11 21.09 56.03 31.07
N GLY A 12 21.23 55.45 29.88
CA GLY A 12 22.38 55.63 28.97
C GLY A 12 23.41 54.51 29.26
N LEU A 13 24.07 53.83 28.34
CA LEU A 13 24.45 54.04 26.94
C LEU A 13 25.00 52.68 26.41
N LEU A 14 24.87 52.47 25.09
CA LEU A 14 25.80 51.79 24.15
C LEU A 14 26.39 50.39 24.50
N VAL A 15 26.31 49.45 23.55
CA VAL A 15 27.33 49.20 22.50
C VAL A 15 26.92 47.93 21.72
N ALA A 16 27.19 47.98 20.42
CA ALA A 16 26.95 46.99 19.38
C ALA A 16 27.48 45.57 19.65
N CYS A 17 26.87 44.57 19.02
CA CYS A 17 27.52 43.77 17.97
C CYS A 17 26.52 42.81 17.30
N ALA A 18 26.71 42.64 16.00
CA ALA A 18 25.91 41.83 15.11
C ALA A 18 25.85 40.35 15.51
N THR A 19 24.70 39.72 15.25
CA THR A 19 24.57 38.46 14.49
C THR A 19 23.09 38.09 14.45
N THR A 20 22.54 37.92 13.25
CA THR A 20 21.28 37.21 13.04
C THR A 20 21.56 35.71 12.99
N PRO A 21 20.95 34.90 13.86
CA PRO A 21 20.64 33.52 13.56
C PRO A 21 19.13 33.37 13.38
N ASN A 22 18.77 32.79 12.23
CA ASN A 22 17.48 32.18 11.92
C ASN A 22 16.64 31.81 13.14
N SER A 23 15.46 32.43 13.29
CA SER A 23 14.38 31.86 14.08
C SER A 23 13.71 30.73 13.29
N GLN A 24 14.39 29.60 13.15
CA GLN A 24 13.74 28.31 12.97
C GLN A 24 13.16 27.93 14.33
N GLY A 25 11.86 28.19 14.50
CA GLY A 25 11.09 27.49 15.53
C GLY A 25 11.20 25.98 15.27
N PRO A 26 11.20 25.13 16.32
CA PRO A 26 11.31 23.70 16.13
C PRO A 26 10.05 23.20 15.42
N SER A 27 10.12 22.99 14.11
CA SER A 27 9.11 22.21 13.41
C SER A 27 9.26 20.77 13.86
N ILE A 28 8.29 20.31 14.63
CA ILE A 28 8.13 18.92 15.05
C ILE A 28 8.02 18.07 13.78
N GLY A 29 9.12 17.41 13.44
CA GLY A 29 9.27 16.63 12.21
C GLY A 29 10.06 15.34 12.43
N HIS A 30 9.97 14.72 13.61
CA HIS A 30 10.60 13.42 13.88
C HIS A 30 9.65 12.56 14.69
N GLY A 31 8.82 11.78 14.00
CA GLY A 31 7.92 10.81 14.65
C GLY A 31 7.51 9.61 13.79
N LEU A 32 7.69 9.67 12.46
CA LEU A 32 7.25 8.58 11.57
C LEU A 32 8.31 8.08 10.57
N SER A 33 9.44 8.79 10.37
CA SER A 33 10.57 8.14 9.70
C SER A 33 11.05 6.93 10.50
N THR A 34 10.88 6.95 11.83
CA THR A 34 11.12 5.86 12.78
C THR A 34 10.08 4.75 12.73
N ALA A 35 8.83 5.03 12.35
CA ALA A 35 7.81 3.98 12.23
C ALA A 35 8.05 3.14 10.96
N ALA A 36 8.31 3.79 9.82
CA ALA A 36 8.64 3.09 8.58
C ALA A 36 9.98 2.32 8.68
N THR A 37 11.00 2.90 9.34
CA THR A 37 12.28 2.21 9.59
C THR A 37 12.20 1.12 10.67
N GLY A 38 11.18 1.11 11.53
CA GLY A 38 10.97 0.07 12.53
C GLY A 38 10.52 -1.28 11.96
N PHE A 39 9.99 -1.31 10.72
CA PHE A 39 9.52 -2.55 10.07
C PHE A 39 10.64 -3.35 9.41
N ALA A 40 11.81 -2.74 9.17
CA ALA A 40 12.90 -3.32 8.40
C ALA A 40 13.58 -4.55 9.06
N HIS A 41 13.21 -4.92 10.29
CA HIS A 41 13.89 -5.95 11.08
C HIS A 41 12.97 -7.01 11.72
N LEU A 42 11.68 -7.04 11.39
CA LEU A 42 10.75 -8.02 11.97
C LEU A 42 10.79 -9.32 11.19
N LEU A 43 11.48 -10.33 11.74
CA LEU A 43 11.34 -11.71 11.29
C LEU A 43 10.03 -12.27 11.84
N LEU A 44 9.09 -12.58 10.96
CA LEU A 44 7.79 -13.08 11.37
C LEU A 44 7.88 -14.56 11.77
N SER A 45 7.22 -14.90 12.87
CA SER A 45 6.94 -16.30 13.21
C SER A 45 5.93 -16.93 12.24
N PRO A 46 5.85 -18.27 12.14
CA PRO A 46 4.85 -18.93 11.32
C PRO A 46 3.40 -18.50 11.63
N LEU A 47 3.09 -18.25 12.90
CA LEU A 47 1.77 -17.76 13.31
C LEU A 47 1.49 -16.35 12.77
N GLN A 48 2.49 -15.47 12.78
CA GLN A 48 2.38 -14.12 12.23
C GLN A 48 2.26 -14.12 10.70
N ILE A 49 2.91 -15.07 10.02
CA ILE A 49 2.72 -15.28 8.57
C ILE A 49 1.30 -15.81 8.29
N ALA A 50 0.78 -16.70 9.10
CA ALA A 50 -0.62 -17.14 8.96
C ALA A 50 -1.61 -15.99 9.20
N ALA A 51 -1.39 -15.17 10.24
CA ALA A 51 -2.21 -14.01 10.53
C ALA A 51 -2.15 -12.97 9.39
N GLY A 52 -0.94 -12.66 8.89
CA GLY A 52 -0.78 -11.74 7.78
C GLY A 52 -1.44 -12.23 6.48
N LEU A 53 -1.43 -13.55 6.22
CA LEU A 53 -2.11 -14.14 5.07
C LEU A 53 -3.62 -13.88 5.12
N LEU A 54 -4.24 -13.99 6.30
CA LEU A 54 -5.67 -13.68 6.49
C LEU A 54 -5.98 -12.21 6.24
N GLU A 55 -5.06 -11.31 6.62
CA GLU A 55 -5.22 -9.87 6.41
C GLU A 55 -4.93 -9.44 4.98
N GLY A 56 -4.33 -10.29 4.14
CA GLY A 56 -4.14 -10.06 2.70
C GLY A 56 -3.12 -8.96 2.40
N ILE A 57 -3.38 -8.13 1.38
CA ILE A 57 -2.34 -7.24 0.79
C ILE A 57 -1.85 -6.14 1.74
N THR A 58 -2.55 -5.88 2.84
CA THR A 58 -2.08 -4.93 3.86
C THR A 58 -0.88 -5.45 4.65
N SER A 59 -0.60 -6.76 4.57
CA SER A 59 0.51 -7.41 5.29
C SER A 59 1.85 -7.29 4.57
N VAL A 60 1.87 -6.79 3.32
CA VAL A 60 3.09 -6.69 2.49
C VAL A 60 4.27 -6.08 3.24
N PRO A 61 4.16 -4.91 3.92
CA PRO A 61 5.31 -4.29 4.58
C PRO A 61 5.96 -5.17 5.66
N TYR A 62 5.16 -5.98 6.36
CA TYR A 62 5.60 -6.83 7.46
C TYR A 62 6.35 -8.07 6.97
N TYR A 63 6.20 -8.43 5.70
CA TYR A 63 6.83 -9.61 5.11
C TYR A 63 8.21 -9.28 4.52
N LEU A 64 8.52 -8.00 4.33
CA LEU A 64 9.71 -7.57 3.58
C LEU A 64 11.03 -7.94 4.27
N ALA A 65 11.06 -7.92 5.61
CA ALA A 65 12.25 -8.26 6.40
C ALA A 65 12.50 -9.77 6.50
N THR A 66 11.48 -10.61 6.30
CA THR A 66 11.60 -12.08 6.40
C THR A 66 12.20 -12.64 5.11
N ASP A 67 13.19 -13.54 5.20
CA ASP A 67 13.78 -14.22 4.02
C ASP A 67 12.70 -14.86 3.14
N ILE A 68 12.88 -14.81 1.82
CA ILE A 68 11.83 -15.24 0.89
C ILE A 68 11.49 -16.73 1.03
N ARG A 69 12.45 -17.59 1.38
CA ARG A 69 12.21 -19.03 1.58
C ARG A 69 11.53 -19.30 2.91
N THR A 70 11.99 -18.66 3.99
CA THR A 70 11.30 -18.73 5.29
C THR A 70 9.85 -18.25 5.18
N LEU A 71 9.63 -17.18 4.43
CA LEU A 71 8.28 -16.68 4.17
C LEU A 71 7.44 -17.68 3.38
N ASN A 72 8.01 -18.30 2.35
CA ASN A 72 7.32 -19.33 1.56
C ASN A 72 6.96 -20.57 2.41
N GLU A 73 7.90 -21.04 3.23
CA GLU A 73 7.66 -22.13 4.20
C GLU A 73 6.55 -21.75 5.18
N GLY A 74 6.56 -20.52 5.70
CA GLY A 74 5.49 -20.00 6.55
C GLY A 74 4.12 -20.00 5.87
N LEU A 75 4.05 -19.58 4.60
CA LEU A 75 2.83 -19.63 3.79
C LEU A 75 2.35 -21.07 3.58
N ALA A 76 3.25 -21.99 3.24
CA ALA A 76 2.93 -23.40 3.06
C ALA A 76 2.41 -24.04 4.37
N ASN A 77 3.08 -23.76 5.50
CA ASN A 77 2.67 -24.23 6.83
C ASN A 77 1.33 -23.62 7.27
N ALA A 78 1.03 -22.40 6.83
CA ALA A 78 -0.28 -21.76 7.02
C ALA A 78 -1.37 -22.29 6.07
N HIS A 79 -1.06 -23.30 5.24
CA HIS A 79 -1.94 -23.84 4.22
C HIS A 79 -2.45 -22.77 3.23
N ALA A 80 -1.59 -21.80 2.89
CA ALA A 80 -1.88 -20.88 1.80
C ALA A 80 -2.19 -21.68 0.53
N LYS A 81 -3.28 -21.32 -0.15
CA LYS A 81 -3.64 -21.98 -1.41
C LYS A 81 -2.63 -21.67 -2.51
N ILE A 82 -2.01 -20.49 -2.43
CA ILE A 82 -1.01 -20.02 -3.38
C ILE A 82 0.19 -19.54 -2.56
N THR A 83 1.37 -20.11 -2.80
CA THR A 83 2.61 -19.74 -2.11
C THR A 83 3.44 -18.75 -2.94
N LEU A 84 4.59 -18.34 -2.41
CA LEU A 84 5.54 -17.55 -3.18
C LEU A 84 6.18 -18.39 -4.28
N ASP A 85 6.50 -19.65 -4.02
CA ASP A 85 7.04 -20.57 -5.03
C ASP A 85 6.12 -20.66 -6.25
N ASP A 86 4.83 -20.79 -6.02
CA ASP A 86 3.81 -20.78 -7.07
C ASP A 86 3.78 -19.50 -7.88
N THR A 87 3.91 -18.37 -7.20
CA THR A 87 3.93 -17.05 -7.83
C THR A 87 5.17 -16.90 -8.68
N TYR A 88 6.34 -17.32 -8.18
CA TYR A 88 7.60 -17.27 -8.90
C TYR A 88 7.60 -18.18 -10.12
N GLN A 89 7.12 -19.40 -9.96
CA GLN A 89 7.01 -20.37 -11.05
C GLN A 89 6.05 -19.87 -12.13
N SER A 90 4.90 -19.30 -11.75
CA SER A 90 3.87 -18.86 -12.69
C SER A 90 4.23 -17.58 -13.44
N VAL A 91 4.78 -16.59 -12.73
CA VAL A 91 5.02 -15.25 -13.29
C VAL A 91 6.40 -15.14 -13.91
N TYR A 92 7.40 -15.76 -13.29
CA TYR A 92 8.78 -15.57 -13.67
C TYR A 92 9.46 -16.85 -14.20
N GLY A 93 8.73 -17.97 -14.24
CA GLY A 93 9.17 -19.21 -14.88
C GLY A 93 10.26 -19.96 -14.12
N LYS A 94 10.48 -19.67 -12.84
CA LYS A 94 11.47 -20.36 -12.00
C LYS A 94 10.91 -20.73 -10.64
N PRO A 95 11.27 -21.90 -10.09
CA PRO A 95 10.95 -22.25 -8.72
C PRO A 95 11.79 -21.37 -7.78
N LEU A 96 11.24 -21.06 -6.61
CA LEU A 96 11.89 -20.21 -5.60
C LEU A 96 13.21 -20.80 -5.10
N ALA A 97 13.37 -22.12 -5.15
CA ALA A 97 14.62 -22.81 -4.84
C ALA A 97 15.80 -22.36 -5.73
N GLU A 98 15.53 -21.91 -6.97
CA GLU A 98 16.54 -21.43 -7.92
C GLU A 98 16.73 -19.89 -7.88
N VAL A 99 15.99 -19.21 -7.01
CA VAL A 99 16.03 -17.74 -6.86
C VAL A 99 16.97 -17.37 -5.72
N SER A 100 17.65 -16.23 -5.86
CA SER A 100 18.43 -15.63 -4.78
C SER A 100 17.56 -15.29 -3.57
N ASN A 101 18.18 -15.16 -2.39
CA ASN A 101 17.48 -14.92 -1.12
C ASN A 101 16.72 -13.58 -1.10
N ASP A 102 17.18 -12.60 -1.88
CA ASP A 102 16.50 -11.31 -2.06
C ASP A 102 15.28 -11.39 -3.00
N GLY A 103 15.03 -12.55 -3.61
CA GLY A 103 13.91 -12.79 -4.52
C GLY A 103 14.04 -12.10 -5.87
N ASN A 104 15.21 -11.53 -6.20
CA ASN A 104 15.36 -10.68 -7.37
C ASN A 104 15.81 -11.48 -8.60
N MET A 105 15.05 -11.36 -9.68
CA MET A 105 15.38 -11.91 -11.01
C MET A 105 15.34 -10.83 -12.10
N GLY A 106 15.38 -9.55 -11.69
CA GLY A 106 15.40 -8.41 -12.60
C GLY A 106 14.05 -8.08 -13.25
N THR A 107 12.94 -8.67 -12.78
CA THR A 107 11.61 -8.45 -13.35
C THR A 107 10.68 -7.81 -12.33
N VAL A 108 10.43 -6.51 -12.49
CA VAL A 108 9.44 -5.73 -11.72
C VAL A 108 8.37 -5.17 -12.64
N PHE A 109 7.12 -5.12 -12.17
CA PHE A 109 6.09 -4.34 -12.83
C PHE A 109 6.25 -2.86 -12.48
N ARG A 110 5.96 -1.98 -13.45
CA ARG A 110 5.95 -0.52 -13.26
C ARG A 110 4.58 0.10 -13.52
N ARG A 111 3.67 -0.67 -14.10
CA ARG A 111 2.30 -0.24 -14.44
C ARG A 111 1.32 -1.29 -13.94
N MET A 112 0.13 -0.85 -13.55
CA MET A 112 -0.91 -1.75 -13.06
C MET A 112 -1.43 -2.71 -14.12
N LYS A 113 -1.24 -2.40 -15.42
CA LYS A 113 -1.44 -3.36 -16.50
C LYS A 113 -0.56 -4.59 -16.35
N ASP A 114 0.75 -4.38 -16.19
CA ASP A 114 1.72 -5.47 -16.07
C ASP A 114 1.49 -6.22 -14.73
N ALA A 115 1.19 -5.48 -13.65
CA ALA A 115 0.84 -6.06 -12.35
C ALA A 115 -0.43 -6.94 -12.43
N SER A 116 -1.47 -6.47 -13.11
CA SER A 116 -2.70 -7.23 -13.35
C SER A 116 -2.43 -8.47 -14.20
N GLN A 117 -1.59 -8.40 -15.23
CA GLN A 117 -1.23 -9.56 -16.04
C GLN A 117 -0.51 -10.64 -15.22
N PHE A 118 0.43 -10.25 -14.36
CA PHE A 118 1.11 -11.18 -13.46
C PHE A 118 0.12 -11.84 -12.50
N PHE A 119 -0.72 -11.02 -11.86
CA PHE A 119 -1.77 -11.47 -10.96
C PHE A 119 -2.76 -12.45 -11.62
N GLN A 120 -3.26 -12.11 -12.81
CA GLN A 120 -4.17 -12.95 -13.59
C GLN A 120 -3.52 -14.27 -14.04
N THR A 121 -2.20 -14.26 -14.29
CA THR A 121 -1.43 -15.46 -14.63
C THR A 121 -1.40 -16.44 -13.45
N VAL A 122 -1.13 -15.94 -12.24
CA VAL A 122 -1.18 -16.76 -11.01
C VAL A 122 -2.58 -17.34 -10.80
N LEU A 123 -3.62 -16.52 -10.89
CA LEU A 123 -5.00 -16.97 -10.74
C LEU A 123 -5.38 -18.06 -11.76
N LYS A 124 -4.95 -17.88 -13.03
CA LYS A 124 -5.20 -18.84 -14.11
C LYS A 124 -4.53 -20.18 -13.82
N GLN A 125 -3.25 -20.17 -13.42
CA GLN A 125 -2.49 -21.38 -13.08
C GLN A 125 -3.19 -22.18 -11.97
N TYR A 126 -3.82 -21.46 -11.03
CA TYR A 126 -4.54 -22.03 -9.90
C TYR A 126 -6.02 -22.34 -10.16
N GLY A 127 -6.45 -22.32 -11.42
CA GLY A 127 -7.79 -22.76 -11.83
C GLY A 127 -8.92 -21.80 -11.47
N VAL A 128 -8.61 -20.54 -11.14
CA VAL A 128 -9.65 -19.51 -10.94
C VAL A 128 -10.31 -19.22 -12.27
N ARG A 129 -11.62 -19.49 -12.35
CA ARG A 129 -12.43 -19.19 -13.53
C ARG A 129 -12.48 -17.69 -13.75
N ASP A 130 -12.49 -17.32 -15.03
CA ASP A 130 -12.50 -15.92 -15.47
C ASP A 130 -11.39 -15.08 -14.83
N SER A 131 -10.18 -15.65 -14.69
CA SER A 131 -9.06 -14.96 -14.06
C SER A 131 -8.77 -13.59 -14.68
N GLN A 132 -9.01 -13.42 -15.98
CA GLN A 132 -8.88 -12.16 -16.71
C GLN A 132 -9.79 -11.02 -16.21
N ARG A 133 -10.82 -11.34 -15.42
CA ARG A 133 -11.76 -10.37 -14.83
C ARG A 133 -11.27 -9.81 -13.49
N TYR A 134 -10.17 -10.32 -12.95
CA TYR A 134 -9.57 -9.84 -11.72
C TYR A 134 -8.42 -8.88 -12.02
N PHE A 135 -8.40 -7.74 -11.34
CA PHE A 135 -7.37 -6.72 -11.55
C PHE A 135 -6.72 -6.34 -10.23
N LEU A 136 -5.40 -6.15 -10.27
CA LEU A 136 -4.68 -5.45 -9.24
C LEU A 136 -4.59 -3.99 -9.71
N THR A 137 -5.14 -3.08 -8.92
CA THR A 137 -5.32 -1.67 -9.27
C THR A 137 -4.63 -0.77 -8.27
N SER A 138 -4.41 0.49 -8.64
CA SER A 138 -3.83 1.48 -7.75
C SER A 138 -4.40 2.86 -8.00
N ILE A 139 -4.48 3.68 -6.95
CA ILE A 139 -4.67 5.13 -7.01
C ILE A 139 -3.35 5.77 -6.57
N ASP A 140 -2.75 6.54 -7.46
CA ASP A 140 -1.40 7.10 -7.34
C ASP A 140 -1.36 8.58 -6.95
N THR A 141 -2.51 9.16 -6.58
CA THR A 141 -2.65 10.59 -6.21
C THR A 141 -1.84 11.01 -4.99
N ALA A 142 -1.37 10.07 -4.16
CA ALA A 142 -0.56 10.33 -2.98
C ALA A 142 0.92 9.91 -3.14
N ASN A 143 1.37 9.63 -4.38
CA ASN A 143 2.72 9.12 -4.64
C ASN A 143 3.81 10.13 -4.24
N ASP A 144 3.57 11.43 -4.40
CA ASP A 144 4.50 12.49 -4.03
C ASP A 144 4.65 12.62 -2.50
N GLN A 145 3.67 12.13 -1.76
CA GLN A 145 3.67 12.01 -0.31
C GLN A 145 4.16 10.63 0.17
N GLY A 146 4.58 9.76 -0.75
CA GLY A 146 5.18 8.46 -0.47
C GLY A 146 4.18 7.33 -0.24
N TYR A 147 2.91 7.47 -0.66
CA TYR A 147 1.88 6.45 -0.45
C TYR A 147 1.12 6.09 -1.73
N THR A 148 0.65 4.84 -1.81
CA THR A 148 -0.19 4.34 -2.89
C THR A 148 -1.36 3.54 -2.32
N LEU A 149 -2.56 3.74 -2.83
CA LEU A 149 -3.74 2.95 -2.46
C LEU A 149 -3.93 1.82 -3.47
N PHE A 150 -3.77 0.58 -3.04
CA PHE A 150 -4.00 -0.62 -3.84
C PHE A 150 -5.38 -1.20 -3.59
N ALA A 151 -5.95 -1.79 -4.64
CA ALA A 151 -7.15 -2.62 -4.53
C ALA A 151 -7.10 -3.83 -5.46
N VAL A 152 -7.61 -4.95 -4.96
CA VAL A 152 -7.91 -6.15 -5.75
C VAL A 152 -9.39 -6.09 -6.10
N ILE A 153 -9.70 -6.08 -7.39
CA ILE A 153 -11.08 -5.97 -7.88
C ILE A 153 -11.45 -7.10 -8.82
N TYR A 154 -12.75 -7.34 -8.92
CA TYR A 154 -13.37 -8.11 -10.00
C TYR A 154 -14.25 -7.19 -10.84
N ARG A 155 -14.03 -7.21 -12.17
CA ARG A 155 -14.76 -6.43 -13.17
C ARG A 155 -15.17 -7.31 -14.33
N LEU A 156 -16.46 -7.29 -14.68
CA LEU A 156 -17.06 -8.18 -15.69
C LEU A 156 -16.80 -7.79 -17.15
N VAL A 157 -16.27 -6.60 -17.40
CA VAL A 157 -16.18 -5.99 -18.74
C VAL A 157 -14.77 -5.53 -19.07
N ASP A 158 -14.40 -5.59 -20.36
CA ASP A 158 -13.08 -5.18 -20.87
C ASP A 158 -13.07 -3.74 -21.41
N SER A 159 -14.23 -3.08 -21.37
CA SER A 159 -14.40 -1.66 -21.60
C SER A 159 -15.43 -1.10 -20.64
N VAL A 160 -15.24 0.14 -20.21
CA VAL A 160 -16.12 0.82 -19.25
C VAL A 160 -16.40 2.24 -19.71
N GLN A 161 -17.65 2.67 -19.57
CA GLN A 161 -18.00 4.08 -19.63
C GLN A 161 -18.11 4.58 -18.20
N VAL A 162 -17.28 5.54 -17.81
CA VAL A 162 -17.22 6.03 -16.43
C VAL A 162 -17.21 7.54 -16.41
N ILE A 163 -17.59 8.12 -15.27
CA ILE A 163 -17.29 9.51 -14.96
C ILE A 163 -15.94 9.54 -14.25
N ASP A 164 -14.97 10.24 -14.83
CA ASP A 164 -13.65 10.40 -14.25
C ASP A 164 -13.77 11.00 -12.84
N LYS A 165 -13.09 10.36 -11.88
CA LYS A 165 -13.20 10.70 -10.46
C LYS A 165 -12.49 12.01 -10.10
N TYR A 166 -11.61 12.52 -10.96
CA TYR A 166 -10.80 13.72 -10.74
C TYR A 166 -11.39 14.94 -11.45
N ASP A 167 -11.69 14.84 -12.75
CA ASP A 167 -12.15 15.98 -13.57
C ASP A 167 -13.65 15.93 -13.92
N ARG A 168 -14.34 14.85 -13.52
CA ARG A 168 -15.78 14.63 -13.74
C ARG A 168 -16.19 14.51 -15.21
N SER A 169 -15.25 14.36 -16.13
CA SER A 169 -15.54 14.14 -17.54
C SER A 169 -15.99 12.69 -17.81
N PRO A 170 -16.92 12.47 -18.76
CA PRO A 170 -17.22 11.12 -19.22
C PRO A 170 -16.03 10.55 -19.99
N ARG A 171 -15.68 9.28 -19.74
CA ARG A 171 -14.63 8.56 -20.44
C ARG A 171 -15.09 7.18 -20.87
N ASP A 172 -14.65 6.78 -22.06
CA ASP A 172 -14.67 5.40 -22.53
C ASP A 172 -13.27 4.83 -22.34
N LEU A 173 -13.11 3.87 -21.42
CA LEU A 173 -11.83 3.26 -21.07
C LEU A 173 -11.81 1.80 -21.48
N THR A 174 -10.65 1.33 -21.93
CA THR A 174 -10.38 -0.06 -22.32
C THR A 174 -9.12 -0.56 -21.63
N VAL A 175 -8.80 -1.85 -21.73
CA VAL A 175 -7.56 -2.45 -21.21
C VAL A 175 -6.25 -1.82 -21.75
N ALA A 176 -6.34 -0.98 -22.79
CA ALA A 176 -5.22 -0.20 -23.30
C ALA A 176 -4.95 1.07 -22.48
N ASP A 177 -5.98 1.61 -21.81
CA ASP A 177 -5.94 2.88 -21.10
C ASP A 177 -5.40 2.71 -19.68
N ARG A 178 -4.55 3.65 -19.24
CA ARG A 178 -3.99 3.64 -17.87
C ARG A 178 -5.10 3.65 -16.82
N LEU A 179 -6.07 4.56 -17.00
CA LEU A 179 -7.17 4.77 -16.04
C LEU A 179 -8.11 3.57 -15.95
N PHE A 180 -8.09 2.64 -16.92
CA PHE A 180 -8.83 1.39 -16.79
C PHE A 180 -8.37 0.59 -15.56
N TYR A 181 -7.10 0.71 -15.15
CA TYR A 181 -6.57 0.00 -13.98
C TYR A 181 -6.74 0.78 -12.67
N GLU A 182 -7.71 1.69 -12.63
CA GLU A 182 -8.27 2.23 -11.40
C GLU A 182 -9.60 1.55 -11.06
N PRO A 183 -9.99 1.50 -9.78
CA PRO A 183 -11.29 0.99 -9.38
C PRO A 183 -12.39 2.03 -9.59
N PHE A 184 -13.59 1.57 -9.96
CA PHE A 184 -14.78 2.38 -10.17
C PHE A 184 -15.99 1.68 -9.54
N ALA A 185 -16.65 2.36 -8.59
CA ALA A 185 -17.83 1.81 -7.94
C ALA A 185 -18.98 1.59 -8.92
N GLN A 186 -19.17 2.54 -9.85
CA GLN A 186 -20.26 2.55 -10.80
C GLN A 186 -19.80 3.00 -12.18
N ASP A 187 -20.52 2.57 -13.21
CA ASP A 187 -20.41 3.12 -14.56
C ASP A 187 -21.12 4.48 -14.71
N ALA A 188 -21.04 5.08 -15.89
CA ALA A 188 -21.68 6.36 -16.21
C ALA A 188 -23.22 6.31 -16.12
N GLN A 189 -23.82 5.12 -16.09
CA GLN A 189 -25.26 4.90 -15.94
C GLN A 189 -25.66 4.56 -14.49
N GLY A 190 -24.71 4.59 -13.55
CA GLY A 190 -24.96 4.33 -12.13
C GLY A 190 -25.05 2.84 -11.76
N ARG A 191 -24.73 1.92 -12.68
CA ARG A 191 -24.71 0.48 -12.39
C ARG A 191 -23.41 0.11 -11.68
N VAL A 192 -23.49 -0.79 -10.70
CA VAL A 192 -22.30 -1.30 -10.00
C VAL A 192 -21.35 -1.93 -11.00
N LEU A 193 -20.08 -1.51 -10.97
CA LEU A 193 -19.06 -1.91 -11.93
C LEU A 193 -18.04 -2.87 -11.29
N ASP A 194 -17.33 -2.41 -10.25
CA ASP A 194 -16.31 -3.22 -9.60
C ASP A 194 -16.79 -3.81 -8.28
N LYS A 195 -16.39 -5.07 -8.03
CA LYS A 195 -16.44 -5.67 -6.70
C LYS A 195 -15.03 -5.67 -6.10
N VAL A 196 -14.88 -5.10 -4.90
CA VAL A 196 -13.59 -5.04 -4.20
C VAL A 196 -13.41 -6.24 -3.28
N ILE A 197 -12.27 -6.90 -3.43
CA ILE A 197 -11.91 -8.16 -2.75
C ILE A 197 -10.95 -7.87 -1.60
N ASP A 198 -9.99 -6.97 -1.81
CA ASP A 198 -9.02 -6.55 -0.82
C ASP A 198 -8.49 -5.15 -1.14
N TRP A 199 -7.95 -4.45 -0.15
CA TRP A 199 -7.29 -3.16 -0.35
C TRP A 199 -6.19 -2.90 0.69
N ALA A 200 -5.26 -2.01 0.34
CA ALA A 200 -4.29 -1.48 1.29
C ALA A 200 -3.76 -0.12 0.83
N GLY A 201 -3.69 0.84 1.76
CA GLY A 201 -2.80 1.99 1.62
C GLY A 201 -1.40 1.58 2.06
N LEU A 202 -0.42 1.65 1.17
CA LEU A 202 0.95 1.19 1.43
C LEU A 202 1.96 2.33 1.23
N PRO A 203 3.05 2.38 2.02
CA PRO A 203 4.23 3.17 1.67
C PRO A 203 4.78 2.72 0.32
N ARG A 204 5.17 3.68 -0.53
CA ARG A 204 5.66 3.40 -1.89
C ARG A 204 6.92 2.53 -1.88
N GLU A 205 7.81 2.73 -0.92
CA GLU A 205 9.01 1.89 -0.73
C GLU A 205 8.70 0.41 -0.49
N SER A 206 7.49 0.09 0.01
CA SER A 206 7.07 -1.28 0.32
C SER A 206 6.67 -2.10 -0.92
N ILE A 207 6.79 -1.55 -2.13
CA ILE A 207 6.43 -2.22 -3.40
C ILE A 207 7.49 -2.06 -4.51
N GLU A 208 8.68 -1.54 -4.19
CA GLU A 208 9.69 -1.20 -5.20
C GLU A 208 10.53 -2.40 -5.66
N THR A 209 10.64 -3.43 -4.82
CA THR A 209 11.44 -4.62 -5.11
C THR A 209 10.61 -5.73 -5.73
N GLN A 210 11.24 -6.61 -6.52
CA GLN A 210 10.56 -7.79 -7.07
C GLN A 210 9.97 -8.68 -5.97
N LYS A 211 10.69 -8.89 -4.87
CA LYS A 211 10.19 -9.62 -3.70
C LYS A 211 8.90 -9.00 -3.16
N ALA A 212 8.88 -7.69 -2.95
CA ALA A 212 7.69 -7.00 -2.46
C ALA A 212 6.49 -7.15 -3.41
N GLN A 213 6.74 -7.02 -4.72
CA GLN A 213 5.72 -7.19 -5.75
C GLN A 213 5.21 -8.63 -5.84
N ALA A 214 6.09 -9.63 -5.70
CA ALA A 214 5.71 -11.02 -5.64
C ALA A 214 4.83 -11.30 -4.42
N ILE A 215 5.20 -10.79 -3.24
CA ILE A 215 4.39 -10.90 -2.01
C ILE A 215 3.01 -10.27 -2.22
N LEU A 216 2.94 -9.06 -2.80
CA LEU A 216 1.68 -8.39 -3.10
C LEU A 216 0.79 -9.25 -4.00
N ILE A 217 1.35 -9.82 -5.09
CA ILE A 217 0.62 -10.70 -6.01
C ILE A 217 0.14 -11.97 -5.31
N THR A 218 1.01 -12.62 -4.53
CA THR A 218 0.67 -13.85 -3.79
C THR A 218 -0.48 -13.59 -2.81
N LEU A 219 -0.41 -12.52 -2.03
CA LEU A 219 -1.45 -12.17 -1.05
C LEU A 219 -2.75 -11.75 -1.73
N ALA A 220 -2.68 -10.99 -2.82
CA ALA A 220 -3.84 -10.64 -3.63
C ALA A 220 -4.53 -11.90 -4.19
N ALA A 221 -3.76 -12.86 -4.69
CA ALA A 221 -4.29 -14.11 -5.22
C ALA A 221 -4.96 -14.95 -4.13
N ASN A 222 -4.36 -15.03 -2.94
CA ASN A 222 -4.97 -15.68 -1.78
C ASN A 222 -6.28 -15.00 -1.33
N ALA A 223 -6.37 -13.67 -1.40
CA ALA A 223 -7.61 -12.94 -1.10
C ALA A 223 -8.75 -13.33 -2.06
N VAL A 224 -8.45 -13.54 -3.35
CA VAL A 224 -9.43 -14.03 -4.33
C VAL A 224 -9.89 -15.45 -3.99
N VAL A 225 -8.96 -16.39 -3.82
CA VAL A 225 -9.29 -17.82 -3.63
C VAL A 225 -9.86 -18.16 -2.25
N SER A 226 -9.73 -17.25 -1.28
CA SER A 226 -10.40 -17.31 0.03
C SER A 226 -11.77 -16.63 0.02
N GLY A 227 -12.13 -15.92 -1.06
CA GLY A 227 -13.41 -15.23 -1.16
C GLY A 227 -13.52 -13.98 -0.28
N LYS A 228 -12.39 -13.34 0.03
CA LYS A 228 -12.34 -12.10 0.82
C LYS A 228 -13.19 -11.00 0.17
N GLN A 229 -13.75 -10.13 1.00
CA GLN A 229 -14.50 -8.96 0.57
C GLN A 229 -14.12 -7.77 1.44
N SER A 230 -14.04 -6.59 0.82
CA SER A 230 -13.74 -5.34 1.52
C SER A 230 -14.75 -4.26 1.14
N PRO A 231 -15.96 -4.31 1.73
CA PRO A 231 -17.04 -3.39 1.38
C PRO A 231 -16.74 -1.94 1.79
N ASP A 232 -15.80 -1.73 2.71
CA ASP A 232 -15.37 -0.43 3.21
C ASP A 232 -14.49 0.35 2.22
N TYR A 233 -13.97 -0.31 1.17
CA TYR A 233 -13.03 0.31 0.23
C TYR A 233 -13.54 1.64 -0.35
N TRP A 234 -14.81 1.72 -0.73
CA TRP A 234 -15.33 2.92 -1.38
C TRP A 234 -15.32 4.16 -0.47
N ASP A 235 -15.45 3.96 0.84
CA ASP A 235 -15.32 5.07 1.80
C ASP A 235 -13.85 5.41 2.04
N ILE A 236 -12.97 4.42 1.99
CA ILE A 236 -11.51 4.62 2.04
C ILE A 236 -11.02 5.41 0.82
N GLU A 237 -11.49 5.09 -0.39
CA GLU A 237 -11.14 5.81 -1.61
C GLU A 237 -11.57 7.28 -1.52
N LYS A 238 -12.79 7.57 -1.06
CA LYS A 238 -13.26 8.95 -0.86
C LYS A 238 -12.36 9.73 0.10
N ARG A 239 -12.01 9.11 1.23
CA ARG A 239 -11.10 9.70 2.23
C ARG A 239 -9.70 9.91 1.64
N TRP A 240 -9.21 8.94 0.87
CA TRP A 240 -7.91 9.03 0.19
C TRP A 240 -7.88 10.21 -0.77
N ALA A 241 -8.92 10.38 -1.60
CA ALA A 241 -9.07 11.52 -2.51
C ALA A 241 -9.19 12.86 -1.78
N ALA A 242 -9.74 12.87 -0.55
CA ALA A 242 -9.80 14.05 0.31
C ALA A 242 -8.46 14.39 1.02
N GLY A 243 -7.42 13.56 0.83
CA GLY A 243 -6.10 13.80 1.41
C GLY A 243 -5.83 13.07 2.74
N ASP A 244 -6.72 12.17 3.18
CA ASP A 244 -6.57 11.41 4.44
C ASP A 244 -5.56 10.25 4.34
N PHE A 245 -4.76 10.16 3.28
CA PHE A 245 -3.85 9.03 2.99
C PHE A 245 -2.98 8.64 4.19
N ARG A 246 -2.37 9.61 4.89
CA ARG A 246 -1.52 9.34 6.08
C ARG A 246 -2.34 8.69 7.20
N THR A 247 -3.51 9.24 7.49
CA THR A 247 -4.41 8.73 8.54
C THR A 247 -4.87 7.32 8.21
N ILE A 248 -5.25 7.05 6.96
CA ILE A 248 -5.65 5.72 6.48
C ILE A 248 -4.51 4.71 6.68
N VAL A 249 -3.29 5.06 6.24
CA VAL A 249 -2.12 4.19 6.39
C VAL A 249 -1.81 3.95 7.86
N THR A 250 -1.79 4.99 8.71
CA THR A 250 -1.54 4.83 10.15
C THR A 250 -2.61 3.97 10.84
N GLN A 251 -3.89 4.18 10.55
CA GLN A 251 -4.99 3.36 11.08
C GLN A 251 -4.79 1.89 10.69
N ARG A 252 -4.44 1.64 9.42
CA ARG A 252 -4.23 0.30 8.91
C ARG A 252 -2.98 -0.36 9.51
N THR A 253 -1.90 0.39 9.70
CA THR A 253 -0.70 -0.05 10.40
C THR A 253 -1.00 -0.48 11.83
N ASN A 254 -1.67 0.37 12.61
CA ASN A 254 -2.01 0.06 14.01
C ASN A 254 -2.91 -1.18 14.10
N TYR A 255 -3.88 -1.28 13.20
CA TYR A 255 -4.72 -2.48 13.08
C TYR A 255 -3.84 -3.73 12.84
N MET A 256 -2.93 -3.68 11.86
CA MET A 256 -2.05 -4.80 11.53
C MET A 256 -1.11 -5.20 12.67
N GLN A 257 -0.54 -4.24 13.39
CA GLN A 257 0.29 -4.52 14.56
C GLN A 257 -0.50 -5.30 15.63
N GLY A 258 -1.74 -4.86 15.92
CA GLY A 258 -2.62 -5.59 16.84
C GLY A 258 -2.95 -7.01 16.36
N ARG A 259 -3.09 -7.23 15.05
CA ARG A 259 -3.34 -8.57 14.46
C ARG A 259 -2.11 -9.48 14.51
N LEU A 260 -0.92 -8.90 14.41
CA LEU A 260 0.36 -9.63 14.44
C LEU A 260 0.95 -9.77 15.86
N GLY A 261 0.36 -9.11 16.86
CA GLY A 261 0.87 -9.09 18.23
C GLY A 261 2.20 -8.34 18.37
N LEU A 262 2.35 -7.23 17.63
CA LEU A 262 3.53 -6.36 17.61
C LEU A 262 3.32 -5.07 18.42
#